data_AF-A0A1G0XIR7-F1
#
_entry.id   AF-A0A1G0XIR7-F1
#
_cell.length_a   1.000
_cell.length_b   1.000
_cell.length_c   1.000
_cell.angle_alpha   90.00
_cell.angle_beta   90.00
_cell.angle_gamma   90.00
#
_symmetry.space_group_name_H-M   'P 1'
#
loop_
_entity.id
_entity.type
_entity.pdbx_description
1 polymer ?
#
loop_
_entity_poly.entity_id
_entity_poly.type
_entity_poly.pdbx_seq_one_letter_code
_entity_poly.pdbx_strand_id
1 'polypeptide(L)'
;MNKLSKISKIFLFLFVSSGAIWLGSYITRLSLFYHIFQPPNFALKEFVSDQNLAGIFQSLIASVSINLILYLVMITAFILFIITSKLNLKLNGWLFISAVLILISLPFELYLMLIDYKLVIVVLNDNFNSKEVLNLVVKRFTVLSSFPIVEILSYFAIIYLFLFQPLKGTNRKLAE
;
A
#
# COMPACT_ATOMS: atom_id res chain seq x y z
N MET A 1 5.58 27.70 -1.21
CA MET A 1 4.44 27.05 -0.51
C MET A 1 3.79 28.09 0.37
N ASN A 2 2.46 28.16 0.51
CA ASN A 2 1.87 28.80 1.70
C ASN A 2 2.66 28.33 2.92
N LYS A 3 2.90 29.18 3.92
CA LYS A 3 3.66 28.79 5.13
C LYS A 3 2.92 27.63 5.82
N LEU A 4 3.22 26.40 5.42
CA LEU A 4 2.72 25.19 6.07
C LEU A 4 3.19 25.23 7.52
N SER A 5 2.29 24.89 8.44
CA SER A 5 2.65 24.76 9.84
C SER A 5 3.70 23.67 10.02
N LYS A 6 4.52 23.76 11.07
CA LYS A 6 5.50 22.71 11.41
C LYS A 6 4.84 21.34 11.51
N ILE A 7 3.65 21.29 12.12
CA ILE A 7 2.83 20.08 12.25
C ILE A 7 2.46 19.49 10.88
N SER A 8 2.00 20.33 9.94
CA SER A 8 1.66 19.85 8.59
C SER A 8 2.88 19.25 7.88
N LYS A 9 4.07 19.83 8.07
CA LYS A 9 5.30 19.31 7.48
C LYS A 9 5.69 17.94 8.05
N ILE A 10 5.45 17.71 9.34
CA ILE A 10 5.67 16.40 9.98
C ILE A 10 4.74 15.36 9.36
N PHE A 11 3.45 15.64 9.26
CA PHE A 11 2.51 14.71 8.64
C PHE A 11 2.77 14.47 7.16
N LEU A 12 3.20 15.51 6.43
CA LEU A 12 3.66 15.37 5.05
C LEU A 12 4.87 14.43 4.95
N PHE A 13 5.87 14.62 5.80
CA PHE A 13 7.06 13.78 5.83
C PHE A 13 6.71 12.32 6.16
N LEU A 14 5.86 12.11 7.17
CA LEU A 14 5.38 10.77 7.54
C LEU A 14 4.62 10.13 6.39
N PHE A 15 3.71 10.86 5.74
CA PHE A 15 2.94 10.36 4.60
C PHE A 15 3.85 9.94 3.44
N VAL A 16 4.76 10.81 2.99
CA VAL A 16 5.64 10.51 1.85
C VAL A 16 6.60 9.37 2.18
N SER A 17 7.21 9.37 3.37
CA SER A 17 8.18 8.35 3.77
C SER A 17 7.52 6.99 3.96
N SER A 18 6.41 6.93 4.71
CA SER A 18 5.66 5.67 4.89
C SER A 18 5.07 5.18 3.57
N GLY A 19 4.60 6.06 2.69
CA GLY A 19 4.09 5.69 1.37
C GLY A 19 5.16 5.11 0.45
N ALA A 20 6.36 5.70 0.44
CA ALA A 20 7.48 5.16 -0.34
C ALA A 20 7.92 3.78 0.17
N ILE A 21 8.06 3.61 1.49
CA ILE A 21 8.44 2.33 2.09
C ILE A 21 7.32 1.30 1.91
N TRP A 22 6.05 1.70 2.05
CA TRP A 22 4.89 0.84 1.83
C TRP A 22 4.86 0.32 0.39
N LEU A 23 5.03 1.21 -0.60
CA LEU A 23 5.03 0.83 -2.02
C LEU A 23 6.17 -0.14 -2.34
N GLY A 24 7.38 0.12 -1.81
CA GLY A 24 8.52 -0.79 -1.96
C GLY A 24 8.26 -2.15 -1.32
N SER A 25 7.70 -2.17 -0.11
CA SER A 25 7.26 -3.39 0.58
C SER A 25 6.18 -4.14 -0.20
N TYR A 26 5.22 -3.41 -0.80
CA TYR A 26 4.13 -3.98 -1.58
C TYR A 26 4.66 -4.75 -2.80
N ILE A 27 5.57 -4.13 -3.57
CA ILE A 27 6.23 -4.75 -4.74
C ILE A 27 7.10 -5.94 -4.32
N THR A 28 7.86 -5.78 -3.24
CA THR A 28 8.73 -6.85 -2.70
C THR A 28 7.90 -8.06 -2.30
N ARG A 29 6.80 -7.85 -1.57
CA ARG A 29 5.87 -8.89 -1.15
C ARG A 29 5.27 -9.62 -2.34
N LEU A 30 4.78 -8.89 -3.35
CA LEU A 30 4.27 -9.50 -4.57
C LEU A 30 5.33 -10.43 -5.20
N SER A 31 6.56 -9.94 -5.32
CA SER A 31 7.67 -10.69 -5.90
C SER A 31 8.00 -11.96 -5.12
N LEU A 32 8.03 -11.88 -3.78
CA LEU A 32 8.29 -13.00 -2.89
C LEU A 32 7.23 -14.10 -3.01
N PHE A 33 5.94 -13.73 -3.00
CA PHE A 33 4.87 -14.71 -3.16
C PHE A 33 4.80 -15.27 -4.58
N TYR A 34 4.99 -14.46 -5.63
CA TYR A 34 5.09 -15.01 -6.98
C TYR A 34 6.28 -15.96 -7.15
N HIS A 35 7.33 -15.81 -6.35
CA HIS A 35 8.49 -16.71 -6.42
C HIS A 35 8.14 -18.16 -6.04
N ILE A 36 7.15 -18.40 -5.19
CA ILE A 36 6.77 -19.76 -4.73
C ILE A 36 5.73 -20.44 -5.65
N PHE A 37 5.13 -19.69 -6.59
CA PHE A 37 4.08 -20.18 -7.47
C PHE A 37 4.54 -20.35 -8.93
N GLN A 38 3.93 -21.32 -9.61
CA GLN A 38 4.00 -21.52 -11.04
C GLN A 38 2.81 -20.81 -11.72
N PRO A 39 3.06 -19.98 -12.76
CA PRO A 39 1.99 -19.48 -13.62
C PRO A 39 1.36 -20.62 -14.43
N PRO A 40 0.06 -20.54 -14.78
CA PRO A 40 -0.92 -19.49 -14.41
C PRO A 40 -1.75 -19.81 -13.15
N ASN A 41 -1.72 -21.05 -12.65
CA ASN A 41 -2.74 -21.57 -11.73
C ASN A 41 -2.41 -21.44 -10.23
N PHE A 42 -1.41 -20.65 -9.85
CA PHE A 42 -0.90 -20.61 -8.47
C PHE A 42 -0.56 -22.00 -7.91
N ALA A 43 -0.10 -22.92 -8.77
CA ALA A 43 0.45 -24.20 -8.32
C ALA A 43 1.80 -23.96 -7.64
N LEU A 44 2.11 -24.71 -6.59
CA LEU A 44 3.41 -24.60 -5.92
C LEU A 44 4.54 -25.09 -6.84
N LYS A 45 5.69 -24.42 -6.80
CA LYS A 45 6.90 -24.89 -7.50
C LYS A 45 7.43 -26.17 -6.87
N GLU A 46 8.14 -26.98 -7.66
CA GLU A 46 8.69 -28.28 -7.25
C GLU A 46 9.59 -28.24 -6.01
N PHE A 47 10.30 -27.14 -5.77
CA PHE A 47 11.14 -26.98 -4.58
C PHE A 47 10.34 -26.69 -3.30
N VAL A 48 9.03 -26.37 -3.41
CA VAL A 48 8.14 -26.13 -2.28
C VAL A 48 7.45 -27.44 -1.94
N SER A 49 7.79 -28.00 -0.78
CA SER A 49 7.26 -29.26 -0.26
C SER A 49 6.43 -29.01 0.98
N ASP A 50 5.56 -29.95 1.35
CA ASP A 50 4.77 -29.86 2.58
C ASP A 50 5.65 -29.69 3.84
N GLN A 51 6.91 -30.17 3.80
CA GLN A 51 7.86 -30.08 4.91
C GLN A 51 8.44 -28.67 5.09
N ASN A 52 8.64 -27.91 3.99
CA ASN A 52 9.25 -26.58 4.05
C ASN A 52 8.22 -25.44 3.97
N LEU A 53 6.98 -25.73 3.57
CA LEU A 53 5.93 -24.74 3.33
C LEU A 53 5.65 -23.87 4.57
N ALA A 54 5.63 -24.47 5.77
CA ALA A 54 5.46 -23.75 7.02
C ALA A 54 6.59 -22.73 7.26
N GLY A 55 7.85 -23.16 7.10
CA GLY A 55 9.01 -22.28 7.26
C GLY A 55 9.05 -21.15 6.23
N ILE A 56 8.62 -21.42 5.00
CA ILE A 56 8.45 -20.40 3.96
C ILE A 56 7.42 -19.36 4.42
N PHE A 57 6.22 -19.77 4.84
CA PHE A 57 5.20 -18.81 5.28
C PHE A 57 5.61 -18.01 6.52
N GLN A 58 6.30 -18.65 7.48
CA GLN A 58 6.87 -17.94 8.63
C GLN A 58 7.87 -16.87 8.19
N SER A 59 8.75 -17.17 7.23
CA SER A 59 9.72 -16.17 6.73
C SER A 59 9.07 -15.00 5.99
N LEU A 60 7.92 -15.23 5.34
CA LEU A 60 7.21 -14.20 4.57
C LEU A 60 6.34 -13.29 5.44
N ILE A 61 6.04 -13.71 6.67
CA ILE A 61 5.08 -13.00 7.53
C ILE A 61 5.53 -11.59 7.89
N ALA A 62 6.84 -11.39 8.08
CA ALA A 62 7.40 -10.09 8.38
C ALA A 62 7.10 -9.07 7.25
N SER A 63 7.17 -9.51 5.99
CA SER A 63 6.83 -8.66 4.84
C SER A 63 5.35 -8.27 4.83
N VAL A 64 4.46 -9.22 5.13
CA VAL A 64 3.00 -8.97 5.21
C VAL A 64 2.69 -7.99 6.34
N SER A 65 3.25 -8.21 7.53
CA SER A 65 3.04 -7.37 8.72
C SER A 65 3.54 -5.95 8.52
N ILE A 66 4.74 -5.77 7.95
CA ILE A 66 5.29 -4.45 7.65
C ILE A 66 4.39 -3.71 6.67
N ASN A 67 3.90 -4.39 5.62
CA ASN A 67 3.03 -3.78 4.64
C ASN A 67 1.71 -3.29 5.26
N LEU A 68 1.09 -4.09 6.11
CA LEU A 68 -0.15 -3.75 6.82
C LEU A 68 0.04 -2.51 7.70
N ILE A 69 1.08 -2.48 8.53
CA ILE A 69 1.36 -1.37 9.45
C ILE A 69 1.65 -0.08 8.68
N LEU A 70 2.49 -0.15 7.65
CA LEU A 70 2.87 1.03 6.88
C LEU A 70 1.68 1.66 6.14
N TYR A 71 0.73 0.84 5.67
CA TYR A 71 -0.48 1.38 5.04
C TYR A 71 -1.31 2.21 6.03
N LEU A 72 -1.54 1.70 7.23
CA LEU A 72 -2.27 2.41 8.28
C LEU A 72 -1.58 3.72 8.68
N VAL A 73 -0.25 3.69 8.81
CA VAL A 73 0.56 4.89 9.10
C VAL A 73 0.42 5.92 7.96
N MET A 74 0.55 5.47 6.71
CA MET A 74 0.44 6.33 5.52
C MET A 74 -0.93 7.01 5.41
N ILE A 75 -2.02 6.25 5.50
CA ILE A 75 -3.38 6.79 5.41
C ILE A 75 -3.67 7.75 6.55
N THR A 76 -3.28 7.40 7.78
CA THR A 76 -3.45 8.28 8.94
C THR A 76 -2.66 9.58 8.77
N ALA A 77 -1.40 9.50 8.34
CA ALA A 77 -0.57 10.67 8.09
C ALA A 77 -1.14 11.55 6.95
N PHE A 78 -1.70 10.95 5.90
CA PHE A 78 -2.35 11.68 4.81
C PHE A 78 -3.56 12.48 5.28
N ILE A 79 -4.45 11.84 6.04
CA ILE A 79 -5.65 12.48 6.61
C ILE A 79 -5.24 13.65 7.51
N LEU A 80 -4.28 13.41 8.43
CA LEU A 80 -3.77 14.45 9.32
C LEU A 80 -3.09 15.59 8.55
N PHE A 81 -2.39 15.30 7.45
CA PHE A 81 -1.82 16.32 6.58
C PHE A 81 -2.90 17.20 5.94
N ILE A 82 -3.98 16.61 5.41
CA ILE A 82 -5.09 17.39 4.83
C ILE A 82 -5.70 18.32 5.88
N ILE A 83 -6.02 17.79 7.07
CA ILE A 83 -6.65 18.55 8.15
C ILE A 83 -5.76 19.70 8.63
N THR A 84 -4.47 19.44 8.83
CA THR A 84 -3.55 20.43 9.44
C THR A 84 -3.01 21.45 8.46
N SER A 85 -2.88 21.10 7.17
CA SER A 85 -2.38 21.99 6.14
C SER A 85 -3.37 23.09 5.75
N LYS A 86 -4.68 22.85 5.98
CA LYS A 86 -5.78 23.74 5.59
C LYS A 86 -5.71 24.14 4.10
N LEU A 87 -5.10 23.31 3.27
CA LEU A 87 -5.00 23.54 1.84
C LEU A 87 -6.37 23.33 1.21
N ASN A 88 -6.80 24.28 0.38
CA ASN A 88 -8.00 24.08 -0.41
C ASN A 88 -7.72 23.07 -1.52
N LEU A 89 -8.38 21.91 -1.48
CA LEU A 89 -8.25 20.85 -2.47
C LEU A 89 -8.57 21.36 -3.89
N LYS A 90 -9.56 22.26 -4.03
CA LYS A 90 -9.94 22.82 -5.35
C LYS A 90 -8.82 23.65 -6.00
N LEU A 91 -7.95 24.27 -5.20
CA LEU A 91 -6.82 25.09 -5.69
C LEU A 91 -5.52 24.30 -5.84
N ASN A 92 -5.47 23.09 -5.29
CA ASN A 92 -4.29 22.22 -5.29
C ASN A 92 -4.65 20.91 -6.01
N GLY A 93 -4.69 20.95 -7.34
CA GLY A 93 -5.08 19.81 -8.16
C GLY A 93 -4.24 18.56 -7.88
N TRP A 94 -2.96 18.73 -7.56
CA TRP A 94 -2.06 17.63 -7.18
C TRP A 94 -2.50 16.93 -5.88
N LEU A 95 -3.04 17.69 -4.91
CA LEU A 95 -3.53 17.16 -3.64
C LEU A 95 -4.92 16.54 -3.82
N PHE A 96 -5.76 17.18 -4.63
CA PHE A 96 -7.08 16.66 -4.98
C PHE A 96 -6.99 15.31 -5.69
N ILE A 97 -6.18 15.20 -6.73
CA ILE A 97 -6.00 13.93 -7.46
C ILE A 97 -5.43 12.86 -6.54
N SER A 98 -4.42 13.18 -5.72
CA SER A 98 -3.89 12.23 -4.74
C SER A 98 -4.96 11.73 -3.76
N ALA A 99 -5.83 12.63 -3.28
CA ALA A 99 -6.93 12.27 -2.39
C ALA A 99 -7.97 11.37 -3.07
N VAL A 100 -8.29 11.64 -4.34
CA VAL A 100 -9.21 10.82 -5.13
C VAL A 100 -8.63 9.42 -5.36
N LEU A 101 -7.35 9.31 -5.74
CA LEU A 101 -6.68 8.03 -5.93
C LEU A 101 -6.69 7.19 -4.66
N ILE A 102 -6.32 7.79 -3.52
CA ILE A 102 -6.37 7.12 -2.21
C ILE A 102 -7.80 6.71 -1.86
N LEU A 103 -8.79 7.59 -2.02
CA LEU A 103 -10.17 7.31 -1.65
C LEU A 103 -10.78 6.17 -2.48
N ILE A 104 -10.48 6.13 -3.78
CA ILE A 104 -10.95 5.06 -4.66
C ILE A 104 -10.28 3.74 -4.31
N SER A 105 -8.98 3.75 -3.99
CA SER A 105 -8.24 2.52 -3.73
C SER A 105 -8.42 1.96 -2.32
N LEU A 106 -8.71 2.83 -1.34
CA LEU A 106 -8.88 2.50 0.07
C LEU A 106 -9.82 1.31 0.33
N PRO A 107 -11.06 1.22 -0.20
CA PRO A 107 -11.93 0.07 0.08
C PRO A 107 -11.36 -1.26 -0.40
N PHE A 108 -10.65 -1.26 -1.54
CA PHE A 108 -10.04 -2.45 -2.11
C PHE A 108 -8.82 -2.89 -1.28
N GLU A 109 -7.95 -1.96 -0.92
CA GLU A 109 -6.78 -2.28 -0.10
C GLU A 109 -7.20 -2.68 1.32
N LEU A 110 -8.19 -2.05 1.93
CA LEU A 110 -8.75 -2.49 3.21
C LEU A 110 -9.30 -3.91 3.15
N TYR A 111 -10.00 -4.27 2.07
CA TYR A 111 -10.48 -5.64 1.88
C TYR A 111 -9.32 -6.65 1.79
N LEU A 112 -8.26 -6.33 1.04
CA LEU A 112 -7.07 -7.18 0.97
C LEU A 112 -6.33 -7.25 2.32
N MET A 113 -6.26 -6.14 3.05
CA MET A 113 -5.67 -6.09 4.39
C MET A 113 -6.40 -6.98 5.40
N LEU A 114 -7.71 -7.21 5.24
CA LEU A 114 -8.43 -8.18 6.08
C LEU A 114 -7.93 -9.61 5.85
N ILE A 115 -7.59 -9.95 4.60
CA ILE A 115 -6.97 -11.24 4.26
C ILE A 115 -5.56 -11.31 4.85
N ASP A 116 -4.78 -10.24 4.68
CA ASP A 116 -3.42 -10.14 5.23
C ASP A 116 -3.41 -10.24 6.76
N TYR A 117 -4.34 -9.58 7.44
CA TYR A 117 -4.50 -9.66 8.90
C TYR A 117 -4.80 -11.09 9.36
N LYS A 118 -5.72 -11.78 8.66
CA LYS A 118 -6.01 -13.18 8.95
C LYS A 118 -4.78 -14.06 8.72
N LEU A 119 -4.04 -13.83 7.63
CA LEU A 119 -2.79 -14.53 7.33
C LEU A 119 -1.77 -14.35 8.47
N VAL A 120 -1.58 -13.12 8.95
CA VAL A 120 -0.70 -12.79 10.08
C VAL A 120 -1.10 -13.54 11.34
N ILE A 121 -2.37 -13.48 11.76
CA ILE A 121 -2.82 -14.17 12.96
C ILE A 121 -2.63 -15.69 12.86
N VAL A 122 -2.98 -16.28 11.71
CA VAL A 122 -2.88 -17.73 11.53
C VAL A 122 -1.42 -18.17 11.63
N VAL A 123 -0.49 -17.50 10.94
CA VAL A 123 0.94 -17.88 10.95
C VAL A 123 1.62 -17.64 12.29
N LEU A 124 1.17 -16.64 13.06
CA LEU A 124 1.70 -16.39 14.42
C LEU A 124 1.27 -17.43 15.46
N ASN A 125 0.30 -18.30 15.14
CA ASN A 125 0.01 -19.46 15.97
C ASN A 125 1.01 -20.59 15.62
N ASP A 126 1.83 -21.02 16.57
CA ASP A 126 2.95 -21.95 16.36
C ASP A 126 2.61 -23.26 15.60
N ASN A 127 1.35 -23.71 15.66
CA ASN A 127 0.87 -24.95 15.02
C ASN A 127 -0.17 -24.68 13.91
N PHE A 128 0.12 -23.75 13.00
CA PHE A 128 -0.81 -23.41 11.93
C PHE A 128 -0.88 -24.46 10.81
N ASN A 129 -2.05 -24.55 10.17
CA ASN A 129 -2.25 -25.39 9.01
C ASN A 129 -1.73 -24.68 7.74
N SER A 130 -0.65 -25.20 7.15
CA SER A 130 -0.06 -24.62 5.93
C SER A 130 -1.02 -24.59 4.74
N LYS A 131 -1.99 -25.50 4.64
CA LYS A 131 -3.02 -25.48 3.59
C LYS A 131 -3.99 -24.32 3.77
N GLU A 132 -4.32 -23.96 5.01
CA GLU A 132 -5.15 -22.79 5.28
C GLU A 132 -4.43 -21.51 4.87
N VAL A 133 -3.15 -21.38 5.24
CA VAL A 133 -2.33 -20.22 4.86
C VAL A 133 -2.19 -20.12 3.34
N LEU A 134 -1.93 -21.24 2.67
CA LEU A 134 -1.88 -21.30 1.20
C LEU A 134 -3.18 -20.79 0.57
N ASN A 135 -4.34 -21.22 1.08
CA ASN A 135 -5.64 -20.77 0.59
C ASN A 135 -5.83 -19.25 0.79
N LEU A 136 -5.37 -18.69 1.92
CA LEU A 136 -5.42 -17.24 2.15
C LEU A 136 -4.52 -16.48 1.17
N VAL A 137 -3.32 -16.97 0.94
CA VAL A 137 -2.38 -16.40 -0.04
C VAL A 137 -3.02 -16.42 -1.44
N VAL A 138 -3.47 -17.58 -1.93
CA VAL A 138 -4.11 -17.69 -3.24
C VAL A 138 -5.35 -16.81 -3.33
N LYS A 139 -6.19 -16.76 -2.30
CA LYS A 139 -7.36 -15.88 -2.23
C LYS A 139 -6.97 -14.42 -2.39
N ARG A 140 -5.92 -13.96 -1.70
CA ARG A 140 -5.41 -12.58 -1.82
C ARG A 140 -5.11 -12.26 -3.29
N PHE A 141 -4.35 -13.11 -3.97
CA PHE A 141 -3.92 -12.83 -5.35
C PHE A 141 -5.04 -12.95 -6.39
N THR A 142 -6.09 -13.71 -6.12
CA THR A 142 -7.15 -14.02 -7.11
C THR A 142 -8.36 -13.10 -7.01
N VAL A 143 -8.79 -12.71 -5.80
CA VAL A 143 -10.05 -11.97 -5.58
C VAL A 143 -10.08 -10.58 -6.24
N LEU A 144 -8.93 -9.92 -6.33
CA LEU A 144 -8.75 -8.61 -6.97
C LEU A 144 -7.47 -8.62 -7.83
N SER A 145 -7.34 -9.62 -8.71
CA SER A 145 -6.07 -9.91 -9.42
C SER A 145 -5.47 -8.74 -10.20
N SER A 146 -6.30 -7.84 -10.74
CA SER A 146 -5.84 -6.65 -11.48
C SER A 146 -5.50 -5.46 -10.57
N PHE A 147 -6.02 -5.44 -9.35
CA PHE A 147 -5.88 -4.31 -8.43
C PHE A 147 -4.43 -4.01 -8.03
N PRO A 148 -3.54 -4.99 -7.74
CA PRO A 148 -2.16 -4.69 -7.39
C PRO A 148 -1.41 -3.82 -8.40
N ILE A 149 -1.65 -3.99 -9.70
CA ILE A 149 -1.02 -3.18 -10.74
C ILE A 149 -1.57 -1.75 -10.71
N VAL A 150 -2.90 -1.62 -10.61
CA VAL A 150 -3.58 -0.31 -10.49
C VAL A 150 -3.10 0.43 -9.25
N GLU A 151 -2.94 -0.27 -8.13
CA GLU A 151 -2.46 0.28 -6.87
C GLU A 151 -1.01 0.79 -7.01
N ILE A 152 -0.10 -0.03 -7.55
CA ILE A 152 1.29 0.38 -7.76
C ILE A 152 1.38 1.65 -8.60
N LEU A 153 0.68 1.69 -9.74
CA LEU A 153 0.69 2.84 -10.65
C LEU A 153 0.08 4.09 -10.00
N SER A 154 -1.01 3.92 -9.24
CA SER A 154 -1.68 5.02 -8.52
C SER A 154 -0.75 5.64 -7.48
N TYR A 155 0.01 4.83 -6.73
CA TYR A 155 0.90 5.33 -5.69
C TYR A 155 2.20 5.91 -6.24
N PHE A 156 2.71 5.41 -7.37
CA PHE A 156 3.76 6.14 -8.11
C PHE A 156 3.29 7.52 -8.56
N ALA A 157 2.06 7.62 -9.07
CA ALA A 157 1.48 8.92 -9.46
C ALA A 157 1.32 9.86 -8.26
N ILE A 158 0.86 9.36 -7.11
CA ILE A 158 0.76 10.14 -5.86
C ILE A 158 2.14 10.68 -5.45
N ILE A 159 3.17 9.84 -5.42
CA ILE A 159 4.54 10.27 -5.10
C ILE A 159 5.00 11.37 -6.06
N TYR A 160 4.82 11.17 -7.37
CA TYR A 160 5.14 12.17 -8.39
C TYR A 160 4.40 13.50 -8.15
N LEU A 161 3.10 13.47 -7.87
CA LEU A 161 2.29 14.66 -7.61
C LEU A 161 2.75 15.44 -6.38
N PHE A 162 3.19 14.75 -5.33
CA PHE A 162 3.71 15.38 -4.11
C PHE A 162 5.11 15.96 -4.29
N LEU A 163 5.97 15.32 -5.09
CA LEU A 163 7.32 15.78 -5.39
C LEU A 163 7.33 17.01 -6.31
N PHE A 164 6.58 16.97 -7.42
CA PHE A 164 6.66 18.00 -8.46
C PHE A 164 5.53 19.03 -8.40
N GLN A 165 4.38 18.70 -7.81
CA GLN A 165 3.21 19.57 -7.70
C GLN A 165 2.83 20.29 -9.02
N PRO A 166 2.76 19.57 -10.17
CA PRO A 166 2.60 20.21 -11.49
C PRO A 166 1.27 20.96 -11.65
N LEU A 167 0.25 20.58 -10.87
CA LEU A 167 -1.12 21.10 -10.92
C LEU A 167 -1.41 22.08 -9.77
N LYS A 168 -0.39 22.78 -9.32
CA LYS A 168 -0.56 23.86 -8.35
C LYS A 168 -1.11 25.07 -9.07
N GLY A 169 -2.26 25.58 -8.62
CA GLY A 169 -2.82 26.80 -9.16
C GLY A 169 -1.78 27.92 -9.13
N THR A 170 -1.28 28.32 -10.30
CA THR A 170 -0.57 29.58 -10.44
C THR A 170 -1.62 30.66 -10.17
N ASN A 171 -1.33 31.65 -9.31
CA ASN A 171 -2.19 32.83 -9.21
C ASN A 171 -2.17 33.54 -10.56
N ARG A 172 -3.03 33.12 -11.50
CA ARG A 172 -3.40 33.88 -12.70
C ARG A 172 -4.40 34.94 -12.25
N LYS A 173 -3.88 35.92 -11.51
CA LYS A 173 -4.48 37.23 -11.25
C LYS A 173 -3.34 38.23 -11.20
N LEU A 174 -2.78 38.57 -12.36
CA LEU A 174 -2.01 39.77 -12.67
C LEU A 174 -1.76 39.76 -14.18
N ALA A 175 -2.77 40.15 -14.99
CA ALA A 175 -2.67 40.68 -16.37
C ALA A 175 -3.98 40.44 -17.17
N GLU A 176 -5.12 40.86 -16.64
CA GLU A 176 -6.27 41.38 -17.41
C GLU A 176 -6.91 42.48 -16.56
#